data_AF-A0A916D8Z9-F1
#
_entry.id   AF-A0A916D8Z9-F1
#
_cell.length_a   1.000
_cell.length_b   1.000
_cell.length_c   1.000
_cell.angle_alpha   90.00
_cell.angle_beta   90.00
_cell.angle_gamma   90.00
#
_symmetry.space_group_name_H-M   'P 1'
#
loop_
_entity.id
_entity.type
_entity.pdbx_description
1 polymer ?
#
loop_
_entity_poly.entity_id
_entity_poly.type
_entity_poly.pdbx_seq_one_letter_code
_entity_poly.pdbx_strand_id
1 'polypeptide(L)'
;MRKLTFLGLALLLAGCTSTATLKLVAREGGEQAQGLLKTTDGSTGQMTVHAGGKTYTGTWVGTRPHDTTSFSIGFGAGRWRAAGGGGTIVTHGPAGSGLALLSAPDGASMRCEVKGDAGGGFGVCHASDRVYDMQILPQ
;
A
#
# COMPACT_ATOMS: atom_id res chain seq x y z
N MET A 1 5.16 37.29 -37.72
CA MET A 1 4.61 35.91 -37.63
C MET A 1 5.53 35.10 -36.71
N ARG A 2 5.18 34.91 -35.43
CA ARG A 2 5.97 34.08 -34.49
C ARG A 2 5.17 33.88 -33.18
N LYS A 3 4.25 32.92 -33.17
CA LYS A 3 3.54 32.46 -31.96
C LYS A 3 3.22 30.98 -32.14
N LEU A 4 4.16 30.10 -31.79
CA LEU A 4 3.93 28.65 -31.81
C LEU A 4 5.03 27.92 -31.03
N THR A 5 5.01 28.02 -29.70
CA THR A 5 5.74 27.08 -28.82
C THR A 5 5.33 27.28 -27.35
N PHE A 6 4.13 26.83 -26.96
CA PHE A 6 3.74 26.73 -25.54
C PHE A 6 2.69 25.62 -25.32
N LEU A 7 2.90 24.44 -25.92
CA LEU A 7 1.97 23.32 -25.83
C LEU A 7 2.72 21.99 -25.60
N GLY A 8 3.48 21.89 -24.50
CA GLY A 8 4.35 20.71 -24.29
C GLY A 8 4.72 20.36 -22.85
N LEU A 9 4.02 20.90 -21.82
CA LEU A 9 4.39 20.64 -20.42
C LEU A 9 3.20 20.27 -19.51
N ALA A 10 2.07 19.83 -20.07
CA ALA A 10 0.87 19.49 -19.30
C ALA A 10 0.66 17.97 -19.07
N LEU A 11 1.49 17.08 -19.64
CA LEU A 11 1.28 15.63 -19.58
C LEU A 11 2.03 14.89 -18.45
N LEU A 12 2.87 15.57 -17.66
CA LEU A 12 3.69 14.91 -16.63
C LEU A 12 3.07 14.88 -15.22
N LEU A 13 1.82 15.33 -15.06
CA LEU A 13 1.08 15.26 -13.78
C LEU A 13 0.09 14.09 -13.69
N ALA A 14 0.24 13.06 -14.53
CA ALA A 14 -0.47 11.80 -14.31
C ALA A 14 0.10 11.13 -13.04
N GLY A 15 -0.52 11.38 -11.90
CA GLY A 15 -0.20 10.70 -10.65
C GLY A 15 -0.24 9.19 -10.85
N CYS A 16 0.80 8.50 -10.38
CA CYS A 16 0.87 7.03 -10.46
C CYS A 16 -0.21 6.42 -9.56
N THR A 17 -1.35 6.08 -10.14
CA THR A 17 -2.28 5.16 -9.47
C THR A 17 -1.65 3.78 -9.49
N SER A 18 -1.51 3.18 -8.30
CA SER A 18 -1.00 1.81 -8.18
C SER A 18 -2.16 0.89 -7.84
N THR A 19 -2.22 -0.26 -8.51
CA THR A 19 -3.20 -1.31 -8.23
C THR A 19 -2.49 -2.53 -7.70
N ALA A 20 -3.04 -3.10 -6.63
CA ALA A 20 -2.58 -4.34 -6.03
C ALA A 20 -3.74 -5.33 -5.95
N THR A 21 -3.43 -6.61 -6.10
CA THR A 21 -4.40 -7.70 -5.91
C THR A 21 -4.36 -8.20 -4.48
N LEU A 22 -5.53 -8.52 -3.94
CA LEU A 22 -5.68 -9.07 -2.60
C LEU A 22 -6.10 -10.52 -2.72
N LYS A 23 -5.39 -11.42 -2.03
CA LYS A 23 -5.81 -12.80 -1.82
C LYS A 23 -6.18 -12.98 -0.36
N LEU A 24 -7.36 -13.52 -0.12
CA LEU A 24 -7.89 -13.74 1.21
C LEU A 24 -8.19 -15.22 1.41
N VAL A 25 -7.92 -15.74 2.60
CA VAL A 25 -8.27 -17.11 3.00
C VAL A 25 -8.98 -17.06 4.34
N ALA A 26 -10.17 -17.63 4.41
CA ALA A 26 -10.91 -17.74 5.65
C ALA A 26 -10.16 -18.68 6.59
N ARG A 27 -9.97 -18.25 7.85
CA ARG A 27 -9.36 -19.08 8.89
C ARG A 27 -10.19 -20.32 9.18
N GLU A 28 -11.50 -20.18 9.07
CA GLU A 28 -12.48 -21.25 9.20
C GLU A 28 -12.84 -21.76 7.80
N GLY A 29 -12.62 -23.05 7.52
CA GLY A 29 -13.13 -23.72 6.32
C GLY A 29 -12.34 -23.49 5.02
N GLY A 30 -11.27 -22.68 5.02
CA GLY A 30 -10.35 -22.56 3.87
C GLY A 30 -10.93 -21.88 2.62
N GLU A 31 -12.07 -21.20 2.75
CA GLU A 31 -12.67 -20.42 1.67
C GLU A 31 -11.68 -19.36 1.16
N GLN A 32 -11.48 -19.31 -0.16
CA GLN A 32 -10.65 -18.30 -0.78
C GLN A 32 -11.50 -17.14 -1.30
N ALA A 33 -11.04 -15.93 -1.04
CA ALA A 33 -11.64 -14.69 -1.49
C ALA A 33 -10.59 -13.83 -2.20
N GLN A 34 -11.06 -12.88 -3.01
CA GLN A 34 -10.19 -12.01 -3.80
C GLN A 34 -10.60 -10.56 -3.65
N GLY A 35 -9.65 -9.66 -3.83
CA GLY A 35 -9.92 -8.23 -3.80
C GLY A 35 -8.93 -7.42 -4.61
N LEU A 36 -9.18 -6.13 -4.64
CA LEU A 36 -8.39 -5.13 -5.33
C LEU A 36 -8.19 -3.94 -4.40
N LEU A 37 -6.95 -3.47 -4.34
CA LEU A 37 -6.58 -2.21 -3.69
C LEU A 37 -6.07 -1.26 -4.76
N LYS A 38 -6.75 -0.14 -4.96
CA LYS A 38 -6.34 0.92 -5.87
C LYS A 38 -5.92 2.14 -5.06
N THR A 39 -4.63 2.44 -5.03
CA THR A 39 -4.09 3.61 -4.34
C THR A 39 -3.95 4.79 -5.30
N THR A 40 -4.16 6.00 -4.78
CA THR A 40 -4.07 7.25 -5.55
C THR A 40 -2.79 8.02 -5.22
N ASP A 41 -2.38 8.03 -3.96
CA ASP A 41 -1.24 8.81 -3.45
C ASP A 41 -0.33 8.01 -2.49
N GLY A 42 -0.51 6.68 -2.44
CA GLY A 42 0.21 5.78 -1.53
C GLY A 42 -0.26 5.82 -0.07
N SER A 43 -1.11 6.78 0.31
CA SER A 43 -1.64 6.93 1.68
C SER A 43 -3.13 6.64 1.78
N THR A 44 -3.86 6.74 0.67
CA THR A 44 -5.28 6.45 0.58
C THR A 44 -5.59 5.67 -0.70
N GLY A 45 -6.68 4.91 -0.67
CA GLY A 45 -7.11 4.12 -1.81
C GLY A 45 -8.51 3.56 -1.67
N GLN A 46 -9.05 3.08 -2.79
CA GLN A 46 -10.28 2.31 -2.81
C GLN A 46 -9.95 0.82 -2.68
N MET A 47 -10.62 0.14 -1.76
CA MET A 47 -10.50 -1.29 -1.56
C MET A 47 -11.83 -1.97 -1.87
N THR A 48 -11.75 -3.06 -2.65
CA THR A 48 -12.88 -3.93 -2.99
C THR A 48 -12.53 -5.37 -2.63
N VAL A 49 -13.41 -6.08 -1.95
CA VAL A 49 -13.24 -7.49 -1.56
C VAL A 49 -14.48 -8.29 -1.93
N HIS A 50 -14.28 -9.44 -2.58
CA HIS A 50 -15.31 -10.41 -2.92
C HIS A 50 -15.16 -11.64 -2.04
N ALA A 51 -16.07 -11.82 -1.09
CA ALA A 51 -15.99 -12.84 -0.05
C ALA A 51 -17.40 -13.29 0.37
N GLY A 52 -17.61 -14.59 0.61
CA GLY A 52 -18.93 -15.11 1.04
C GLY A 52 -20.09 -14.77 0.10
N GLY A 53 -19.84 -14.66 -1.22
CA GLY A 53 -20.84 -14.25 -2.21
C GLY A 53 -21.22 -12.76 -2.18
N LYS A 54 -20.54 -11.94 -1.38
CA LYS A 54 -20.78 -10.50 -1.23
C LYS A 54 -19.62 -9.69 -1.78
N THR A 55 -19.92 -8.46 -2.19
CA THR A 55 -18.91 -7.48 -2.60
C THR A 55 -18.87 -6.37 -1.57
N TYR A 56 -17.74 -6.24 -0.89
CA TYR A 56 -17.46 -5.21 0.10
C TYR A 56 -16.61 -4.12 -0.55
N THR A 57 -17.02 -2.87 -0.41
CA THR A 57 -16.27 -1.72 -0.92
C THR A 57 -16.10 -0.66 0.15
N GLY A 58 -14.98 0.05 0.09
CA GLY A 58 -14.70 1.14 1.01
C GLY A 58 -13.36 1.80 0.77
N THR A 59 -13.01 2.70 1.67
CA THR A 59 -11.75 3.44 1.61
C THR A 59 -10.72 2.79 2.52
N TRP A 60 -9.57 2.47 1.95
CA TRP A 60 -8.37 2.14 2.69
C TRP A 60 -7.60 3.44 3.01
N VAL A 61 -7.16 3.55 4.25
CA VAL A 61 -6.37 4.68 4.75
C VAL A 61 -5.14 4.13 5.43
N GLY A 62 -3.97 4.56 4.96
CA GLY A 62 -2.69 4.29 5.59
C GLY A 62 -2.62 4.97 6.97
N THR A 63 -2.44 4.16 8.01
CA THR A 63 -2.18 4.57 9.38
C THR A 63 -0.68 4.52 9.61
N ARG A 64 0.01 5.67 9.52
CA ARG A 64 1.47 5.75 9.68
C ARG A 64 1.90 5.29 11.09
N PRO A 65 3.08 4.67 11.20
CA PRO A 65 4.18 5.31 11.91
C PRO A 65 5.14 5.91 10.87
N HIS A 66 5.45 7.19 11.06
CA HIS A 66 6.41 7.93 10.24
C HIS A 66 7.79 7.27 10.25
N ASP A 67 8.43 7.25 9.07
CA ASP A 67 9.87 7.21 8.78
C ASP A 67 10.76 6.38 9.71
N THR A 68 11.16 5.20 9.25
CA THR A 68 12.33 4.51 9.81
C THR A 68 13.60 5.25 9.36
N THR A 69 14.14 6.11 10.22
CA THR A 69 15.46 6.71 9.99
C THR A 69 16.54 5.66 10.31
N SER A 70 17.24 5.19 9.28
CA SER A 70 18.43 4.36 9.46
C SER A 70 19.69 5.22 9.41
N PHE A 71 20.63 4.99 10.32
CA PHE A 71 21.91 5.68 10.35
C PHE A 71 23.01 4.70 9.99
N SER A 72 23.58 4.85 8.79
CA SER A 72 24.73 4.06 8.34
C SER A 72 26.02 4.85 8.55
N ILE A 73 26.85 4.44 9.52
CA ILE A 73 28.21 4.95 9.68
C ILE A 73 29.15 4.08 8.84
N GLY A 74 29.62 4.60 7.71
CA GLY A 74 30.69 3.97 6.94
C GLY A 74 32.05 4.27 7.56
N PHE A 75 32.71 3.29 8.17
CA PHE A 75 34.13 3.41 8.54
C PHE A 75 35.02 3.06 7.35
N GLY A 76 35.45 4.08 6.60
CA GLY A 76 36.45 3.91 5.56
C GLY A 76 37.85 3.80 6.16
N ALA A 77 38.44 2.59 6.18
CA ALA A 77 39.86 2.41 6.42
C ALA A 77 40.66 2.78 5.15
N GLY A 78 40.87 4.07 4.92
CA GLY A 78 41.67 4.57 3.80
C GLY A 78 43.16 4.56 4.12
N ARG A 79 43.94 3.72 3.44
CA ARG A 79 45.37 3.97 3.30
C ARG A 79 45.52 5.09 2.26
N TRP A 80 45.70 6.31 2.80
CA TRP A 80 45.98 7.59 2.14
C TRP A 80 44.80 8.29 1.44
N ARG A 81 44.42 9.46 1.98
CA ARG A 81 43.33 10.37 1.57
C ARG A 81 41.94 9.98 2.11
N ALA A 82 41.82 10.02 3.43
CA ALA A 82 40.58 9.75 4.17
C ALA A 82 39.54 10.86 3.95
N ALA A 83 38.64 10.67 2.98
CA ALA A 83 37.34 11.29 2.97
C ALA A 83 36.39 10.40 3.80
N GLY A 84 36.22 10.72 5.08
CA GLY A 84 35.19 10.12 5.91
C GLY A 84 33.85 10.79 5.61
N GLY A 85 33.01 10.15 4.81
CA GLY A 85 31.64 10.60 4.56
C GLY A 85 30.66 9.84 5.46
N GLY A 86 30.12 10.51 6.49
CA GLY A 86 28.94 10.05 7.19
C GLY A 86 27.70 10.42 6.37
N GLY A 87 26.95 9.42 5.90
CA GLY A 87 25.72 9.63 5.15
C GLY A 87 24.52 9.19 5.96
N THR A 88 23.54 10.08 6.15
CA THR A 88 22.20 9.69 6.61
C THR A 88 21.44 9.16 5.41
N ILE A 89 21.16 7.85 5.36
CA ILE A 89 20.27 7.28 4.36
C ILE A 89 18.88 7.18 4.99
N VAL A 90 17.96 8.06 4.58
CA VAL A 90 16.55 7.88 4.94
C VAL A 90 15.98 6.82 4.01
N THR A 91 16.03 5.56 4.44
CA THR A 91 15.33 4.47 3.78
C THR A 91 13.84 4.55 4.13
N HIS A 92 12.99 4.86 3.15
CA HIS A 92 11.55 4.66 3.31
C HIS A 92 11.32 3.14 3.39
N GLY A 93 11.06 2.62 4.59
CA GLY A 93 10.75 1.20 4.78
C GLY A 93 9.41 0.86 4.14
N PRO A 94 9.33 -0.19 3.29
CA PRO A 94 8.06 -0.63 2.73
C PRO A 94 7.32 -1.43 3.80
N ALA A 95 6.46 -0.75 4.56
CA ALA A 95 5.25 -1.33 5.15
C ALA A 95 4.48 -0.24 5.89
N GLY A 96 3.73 0.57 5.13
CA GLY A 96 2.65 1.33 5.76
C GLY A 96 1.70 0.36 6.45
N SER A 97 1.26 0.65 7.67
CA SER A 97 0.06 -0.01 8.18
C SER A 97 -1.16 0.76 7.65
N GLY A 98 -2.31 0.11 7.55
CA GLY A 98 -3.53 0.80 7.12
C GLY A 98 -4.79 0.10 7.59
N LEU A 99 -5.87 0.85 7.61
CA LEU A 99 -7.19 0.36 7.96
C LEU A 99 -8.14 0.59 6.80
N ALA A 100 -9.02 -0.36 6.55
CA ALA A 100 -10.15 -0.18 5.65
C ALA A 100 -11.45 -0.61 6.33
N LEU A 101 -12.47 0.21 6.20
CA LEU A 101 -13.84 -0.12 6.58
C LEU A 101 -14.65 -0.26 5.29
N LEU A 102 -15.12 -1.48 5.05
CA LEU A 102 -15.82 -1.86 3.83
C LEU A 102 -17.27 -2.21 4.17
N SER A 103 -18.16 -1.94 3.23
CA SER A 103 -19.58 -2.25 3.34
C SER A 103 -20.09 -2.94 2.07
N ALA A 104 -21.07 -3.83 2.24
CA ALA A 104 -21.81 -4.46 1.16
C ALA A 104 -23.22 -3.85 1.02
N PRO A 105 -23.91 -4.01 -0.13
CA PRO A 105 -25.23 -3.41 -0.36
C PRO A 105 -26.34 -3.87 0.60
N ASP A 106 -26.17 -5.03 1.23
CA ASP A 106 -27.10 -5.60 2.21
C ASP A 106 -26.86 -5.09 3.64
N GLY A 107 -25.92 -4.16 3.83
CA GLY A 107 -25.56 -3.61 5.14
C GLY A 107 -24.50 -4.42 5.89
N ALA A 108 -24.02 -5.54 5.35
CA ALA A 108 -22.90 -6.26 5.96
C ALA A 108 -21.61 -5.42 5.89
N SER A 109 -20.78 -5.50 6.92
CA SER A 109 -19.52 -4.76 7.00
C SER A 109 -18.32 -5.68 7.14
N MET A 110 -17.16 -5.19 6.70
CA MET A 110 -15.87 -5.85 6.82
C MET A 110 -14.80 -4.82 7.20
N ARG A 111 -14.04 -5.10 8.25
CA ARG A 111 -12.90 -4.28 8.67
C ARG A 111 -11.61 -5.00 8.32
N CYS A 112 -10.76 -4.35 7.53
CA CYS A 112 -9.45 -4.88 7.17
C CYS A 112 -8.34 -4.09 7.86
N GLU A 113 -7.41 -4.81 8.48
CA GLU A 113 -6.16 -4.28 9.01
C GLU A 113 -5.02 -4.76 8.12
N VAL A 114 -4.26 -3.81 7.60
CA VAL A 114 -3.25 -4.03 6.57
C VAL A 114 -1.89 -3.70 7.14
N LYS A 115 -0.91 -4.57 6.89
CA LYS A 115 0.51 -4.36 7.15
C LYS A 115 1.27 -4.54 5.84
N GLY A 116 1.69 -3.43 5.25
CA GLY A 116 2.27 -3.40 3.91
C GLY A 116 1.65 -2.30 3.05
N ASP A 117 2.24 -2.10 1.87
CA ASP A 117 1.78 -1.11 0.91
C ASP A 117 1.31 -1.80 -0.39
N ALA A 118 1.05 -1.00 -1.43
CA ALA A 118 0.64 -1.51 -2.74
C ALA A 118 1.72 -2.39 -3.42
N GLY A 119 2.97 -2.34 -2.95
CA GLY A 119 4.07 -3.20 -3.41
C GLY A 119 4.12 -4.57 -2.74
N GLY A 120 3.32 -4.79 -1.70
CA GLY A 120 3.19 -6.09 -1.04
C GLY A 120 2.93 -5.98 0.46
N GLY A 121 2.38 -7.04 1.03
CA GLY A 121 2.00 -7.04 2.44
C GLY A 121 1.09 -8.19 2.85
N PHE A 122 0.64 -8.13 4.09
CA PHE A 122 -0.33 -9.04 4.65
C PHE A 122 -1.32 -8.29 5.53
N GLY A 123 -2.40 -8.93 5.93
CA GLY A 123 -3.41 -8.31 6.77
C GLY A 123 -4.43 -9.30 7.27
N VAL A 124 -5.41 -8.77 7.99
CA VAL A 124 -6.56 -9.55 8.48
C VAL A 124 -7.83 -8.76 8.19
N CYS A 125 -8.82 -9.42 7.60
CA CYS A 125 -10.14 -8.85 7.40
C CYS A 125 -11.17 -9.56 8.28
N HIS A 126 -11.88 -8.79 9.09
CA HIS A 126 -12.97 -9.24 9.94
C HIS A 126 -14.30 -8.90 9.27
N ALA A 127 -15.01 -9.93 8.80
CA ALA A 127 -16.42 -9.84 8.47
C ALA A 127 -17.28 -10.21 9.69
N SER A 128 -18.59 -9.96 9.59
CA SER A 128 -19.55 -10.23 10.67
C SER A 128 -19.55 -11.68 11.18
N ASP A 129 -19.23 -12.66 10.33
CA ASP A 129 -19.33 -14.09 10.61
C ASP A 129 -18.00 -14.84 10.55
N ARG A 130 -16.90 -14.18 10.12
CA ARG A 130 -15.65 -14.86 9.77
C ARG A 130 -14.45 -13.92 9.73
N VAL A 131 -13.27 -14.52 9.83
CA VAL A 131 -11.99 -13.83 9.75
C VAL A 131 -11.18 -14.38 8.58
N TYR A 132 -10.62 -13.47 7.78
CA TYR A 132 -9.78 -13.77 6.64
C TYR A 132 -8.36 -13.31 6.89
N ASP A 133 -7.39 -14.18 6.63
CA ASP A 133 -6.00 -13.76 6.45
C ASP A 133 -5.83 -13.26 5.01
N MET A 134 -5.20 -12.10 4.87
CA MET A 134 -5.06 -11.40 3.58
C MET A 134 -3.58 -11.30 3.20
N GLN A 135 -3.29 -11.46 1.91
CA GLN A 135 -2.03 -11.12 1.28
C GLN A 135 -2.24 -10.05 0.20
N ILE A 136 -1.33 -9.09 0.15
CA ILE A 136 -1.27 -8.06 -0.89
C ILE A 136 -0.19 -8.48 -1.87
N LEU A 137 -0.57 -8.59 -3.13
CA LEU A 137 0.32 -8.95 -4.23
C LEU A 137 0.40 -7.77 -5.20
N PRO A 138 1.62 -7.30 -5.54
CA PRO A 138 1.79 -6.30 -6.58
C PRO A 138 1.25 -6.84 -7.92
N GLN A 139 0.68 -5.94 -8.74
CA GLN A 139 0.29 -6.27 -10.11
C GLN A 139 1.44 -6.10 -11.10
#